data_AF-C5MHN4-F1
#
_entry.id   AF-C5MHN4-F1
#
_cell.length_a   1.000
_cell.length_b   1.000
_cell.length_c   1.000
_cell.angle_alpha   90.00
_cell.angle_beta   90.00
_cell.angle_gamma   90.00
#
_symmetry.space_group_name_H-M   'P 1'
#
loop_
_entity.id
_entity.type
_entity.pdbx_description
1 polymer ?
#
loop_
_entity_poly.entity_id
_entity_poly.type
_entity_poly.pdbx_seq_one_letter_code
_entity_poly.pdbx_strand_id
1 'polypeptide(L)'
;MSDIIGTKVAIPGASGAGIIRYIGPIQGKNGTFAGVELLGTLATTRGKNSGSVDGISYFQVEIPKSGLFLPFDRLKSVNPGLPNNRFSTRSPLTPINNRSYQNARVSMINENVAKSEDMSLKYEAEIAELQRSLREKEKRLDNFASQREEWRAAMDELVAVQQEGIQTFEDRIQELEQENMLQQEQIKKSHESLQAADHKIKDLEQNIEGFLSDKVNGVEIGDHQKELDRLKHELAVRPQLKDLEELQTSLDELETIYQQKLDEKEAVIKDLQLENSRLKEENIKLHEENSKKVLNGKLNGGSDSQSLTPPLRLNQNVTDDVPKELPIYKALNPSDPSDGKNDWCGLCERDGHSSINCPYENDIF
;
A
#
# COMPACT_ATOMS: atom_id res chain seq x y z
N MET A 1 39.84 41.66 -69.90
CA MET A 1 40.46 40.60 -69.06
C MET A 1 39.57 40.24 -67.88
N SER A 2 38.84 41.19 -67.30
CA SER A 2 37.82 40.95 -66.25
C SER A 2 36.67 40.05 -66.70
N ASP A 3 36.43 39.96 -68.01
CA ASP A 3 35.22 39.39 -68.64
C ASP A 3 35.10 37.86 -68.56
N ILE A 4 36.14 37.19 -68.05
CA ILE A 4 36.18 35.72 -67.87
C ILE A 4 35.89 35.34 -66.41
N ILE A 5 36.18 36.23 -65.45
CA ILE A 5 35.90 36.00 -64.03
C ILE A 5 34.38 36.11 -63.84
N GLY A 6 33.80 35.17 -63.08
CA GLY A 6 32.36 34.96 -62.99
C GLY A 6 31.79 34.01 -64.06
N THR A 7 32.56 33.62 -65.07
CA THR A 7 32.09 32.66 -66.09
C THR A 7 31.94 31.26 -65.51
N LYS A 8 30.78 30.63 -65.78
CA LYS A 8 30.51 29.21 -65.47
C LYS A 8 31.18 28.32 -66.51
N VAL A 9 31.96 27.34 -66.05
CA VAL A 9 32.79 26.44 -66.88
C VAL A 9 32.64 24.98 -66.46
N ALA A 10 32.78 24.07 -67.42
CA ALA A 10 32.83 22.62 -67.17
C ALA A 10 34.19 22.22 -66.57
N ILE A 11 34.20 21.24 -65.65
CA ILE A 11 35.43 20.79 -64.97
C ILE A 11 36.01 19.55 -65.68
N PRO A 12 37.29 19.56 -66.11
CA PRO A 12 37.90 18.39 -66.74
C PRO A 12 37.86 17.15 -65.86
N GLY A 13 37.35 16.04 -66.39
CA GLY A 13 37.32 14.75 -65.70
C GLY A 13 36.27 14.62 -64.58
N ALA A 14 35.25 15.48 -64.55
CA ALA A 14 34.10 15.33 -63.65
C ALA A 14 32.81 15.86 -64.30
N SER A 15 31.69 15.18 -64.08
CA SER A 15 30.36 15.64 -64.53
C SER A 15 29.85 16.78 -63.65
N GLY A 16 30.33 18.00 -63.91
CA GLY A 16 29.89 19.18 -63.19
C GLY A 16 30.55 20.48 -63.65
N ALA A 17 30.16 21.58 -63.00
CA ALA A 17 30.58 22.93 -63.36
C ALA A 17 31.11 23.70 -62.15
N GLY A 18 31.89 24.74 -62.43
CA GLY A 18 32.34 25.72 -61.46
C GLY A 18 32.34 27.13 -62.04
N ILE A 19 32.62 28.14 -61.21
CA ILE A 19 32.73 29.55 -61.58
C ILE A 19 34.20 29.94 -61.52
N ILE A 20 34.75 30.51 -62.60
CA ILE A 20 36.10 31.08 -62.58
C ILE A 20 36.12 32.27 -61.62
N ARG A 21 36.94 32.21 -60.57
CA ARG A 21 37.17 33.32 -59.63
C ARG A 21 38.54 33.97 -59.79
N TYR A 22 39.51 33.27 -60.37
CA TYR A 22 40.87 33.76 -60.57
C TYR A 22 41.50 33.18 -61.85
N ILE A 23 42.33 33.95 -62.56
CA ILE A 23 43.24 33.45 -63.60
C ILE A 23 44.59 34.15 -63.45
N GLY A 24 45.68 33.40 -63.30
CA GLY A 24 47.02 33.97 -63.16
C GLY A 24 48.09 32.99 -62.66
N PRO A 25 49.32 33.45 -62.40
CA PRO A 25 50.38 32.64 -61.81
C PRO A 25 50.16 32.44 -60.31
N ILE A 26 50.49 31.26 -59.79
CA ILE A 26 50.49 30.96 -58.35
C ILE A 26 51.93 31.01 -57.83
N GLN A 27 52.14 31.56 -56.63
CA GLN A 27 53.48 31.68 -56.06
C GLN A 27 54.12 30.29 -55.89
N GLY A 28 55.38 30.16 -56.30
CA GLY A 28 56.10 28.88 -56.27
C GLY A 28 55.60 27.82 -57.27
N LYS A 29 54.71 28.15 -58.23
CA LYS A 29 54.25 27.26 -59.30
C LYS A 29 54.45 27.90 -60.68
N ASN A 30 55.05 27.15 -61.60
CA ASN A 30 55.25 27.62 -62.97
C ASN A 30 53.98 27.43 -63.82
N GLY A 31 53.66 28.43 -64.65
CA GLY A 31 52.51 28.41 -65.56
C GLY A 31 51.33 29.28 -65.10
N THR A 32 50.26 29.29 -65.92
CA THR A 32 49.02 30.02 -65.62
C THR A 32 47.95 29.06 -65.12
N PHE A 33 47.30 29.41 -64.02
CA PHE A 33 46.28 28.62 -63.37
C PHE A 33 44.94 29.37 -63.34
N ALA A 34 43.84 28.62 -63.46
CA ALA A 34 42.51 29.07 -63.12
C ALA A 34 42.17 28.64 -61.69
N GLY A 35 41.78 29.59 -60.84
CA GLY A 35 41.09 29.34 -59.60
C GLY A 35 39.58 29.28 -59.86
N VAL A 36 38.97 28.14 -59.56
CA VAL A 36 37.56 27.86 -59.83
C VAL A 36 36.85 27.48 -58.54
N GLU A 37 35.70 28.08 -58.29
CA GLU A 37 34.78 27.68 -57.24
C GLU A 37 33.83 26.62 -57.78
N LEU A 38 33.80 25.44 -57.16
CA LEU A 38 32.97 24.33 -57.62
C LEU A 38 31.52 24.49 -57.16
N LEU A 39 30.57 24.17 -58.05
CA LEU A 39 29.13 24.25 -57.75
C LEU A 39 28.52 22.88 -57.43
N GLY A 40 27.49 22.88 -56.59
CA GLY A 40 26.70 21.68 -56.25
C GLY A 40 27.55 20.57 -55.63
N THR A 41 27.26 19.31 -56.00
CA THR A 41 27.90 18.12 -55.43
C THR A 41 29.41 18.03 -55.68
N LEU A 42 29.97 18.81 -56.62
CA LEU A 42 31.43 18.88 -56.83
C LEU A 42 32.15 19.65 -55.72
N ALA A 43 31.49 20.60 -55.04
CA ALA A 43 32.08 21.38 -53.95
C ALA A 43 32.60 20.47 -52.83
N THR A 44 31.76 19.55 -52.37
CA THR A 44 32.09 18.61 -51.28
C THR A 44 33.01 17.47 -51.73
N THR A 45 32.95 17.05 -52.99
CA THR A 45 33.66 15.84 -53.48
C THR A 45 35.00 16.10 -54.15
N ARG A 46 35.23 17.30 -54.70
CA ARG A 46 36.46 17.66 -55.44
C ARG A 46 37.08 19.00 -55.04
N GLY A 47 36.43 19.76 -54.15
CA GLY A 47 37.01 20.94 -53.53
C GLY A 47 38.27 20.58 -52.72
N LYS A 48 39.26 21.47 -52.73
CA LYS A 48 40.56 21.25 -52.05
C LYS A 48 41.02 22.41 -51.18
N ASN A 49 40.63 23.63 -51.52
CA ASN A 49 41.10 24.86 -50.86
C ASN A 49 39.96 25.88 -50.74
N SER A 50 40.16 26.91 -49.92
CA SER A 50 39.21 28.02 -49.78
C SER A 50 39.64 29.25 -50.60
N GLY A 51 40.26 29.03 -51.77
CA GLY A 51 40.79 30.10 -52.63
C GLY A 51 42.21 30.60 -52.28
N SER A 52 42.88 29.94 -51.34
CA SER A 52 44.27 30.22 -50.94
C SER A 52 45.23 29.06 -51.19
N VAL A 53 46.53 29.39 -51.34
CA VAL A 53 47.65 28.44 -51.46
C VAL A 53 48.81 28.98 -50.62
N ASP A 54 49.42 28.13 -49.78
CA ASP A 54 50.61 28.45 -48.97
C ASP A 54 50.50 29.78 -48.18
N GLY A 55 49.30 30.06 -47.65
CA GLY A 55 48.97 31.27 -46.87
C GLY A 55 48.54 32.48 -47.70
N ILE A 56 48.70 32.46 -49.02
CA ILE A 56 48.35 33.55 -49.93
C ILE A 56 46.94 33.34 -50.47
N SER A 57 46.08 34.35 -50.34
CA SER A 57 44.70 34.33 -50.86
C SER A 57 44.63 34.88 -52.28
N TYR A 58 44.03 34.11 -53.20
CA TYR A 58 43.87 34.47 -54.62
C TYR A 58 42.42 34.75 -55.00
N PHE A 59 41.48 34.07 -54.35
CA PHE A 59 40.05 34.32 -54.47
C PHE A 59 39.32 33.91 -53.17
N GLN A 60 38.04 34.26 -53.07
CA GLN A 60 37.17 33.83 -51.98
C GLN A 60 36.16 32.82 -52.51
N VAL A 61 35.68 31.94 -51.62
CA VAL A 61 34.63 30.96 -51.88
C VAL A 61 33.52 31.10 -50.84
N GLU A 62 32.29 30.83 -51.26
CA GLU A 62 31.09 30.86 -50.42
C GLU A 62 31.00 29.61 -49.52
N ILE A 63 31.38 28.45 -50.06
CA ILE A 63 31.44 27.17 -49.33
C ILE A 63 32.90 26.86 -48.96
N PRO A 64 33.26 26.68 -47.68
CA PRO A 64 34.62 26.32 -47.28
C PRO A 64 35.15 25.08 -48.01
N LYS A 65 36.42 25.13 -48.43
CA LYS A 65 37.11 24.11 -49.24
C LYS A 65 36.55 23.83 -50.64
N SER A 66 35.54 24.54 -51.14
CA SER A 66 34.97 24.30 -52.50
C SER A 66 35.87 24.73 -53.66
N GLY A 67 36.95 25.46 -53.39
CA GLY A 67 37.89 25.99 -54.38
C GLY A 67 38.85 24.94 -54.94
N LEU A 68 39.20 25.10 -56.21
CA LEU A 68 40.11 24.22 -56.94
C LEU A 68 40.98 25.04 -57.91
N PHE A 69 42.29 24.79 -57.90
CA PHE A 69 43.22 25.35 -58.90
C PHE A 69 43.52 24.32 -59.99
N LEU A 70 43.47 24.77 -61.25
CA LEU A 70 43.68 23.97 -62.46
C LEU A 70 44.65 24.71 -63.39
N PRO A 71 45.55 24.04 -64.13
CA PRO A 71 46.25 24.68 -65.24
C PRO A 71 45.24 25.25 -66.26
N PHE A 72 45.41 26.50 -66.68
CA PHE A 72 44.42 27.19 -67.51
C PHE A 72 44.17 26.46 -68.85
N ASP A 73 45.22 25.91 -69.47
CA ASP A 73 45.12 25.14 -70.71
C ASP A 73 44.28 23.86 -70.57
N ARG A 74 44.32 23.21 -69.39
CA ARG A 74 43.48 22.04 -69.09
C ARG A 74 42.02 22.43 -68.90
N LEU A 75 41.75 23.57 -68.26
CA LEU A 75 40.38 24.08 -68.16
C LEU A 75 39.84 24.46 -69.55
N LYS A 76 40.69 25.05 -70.39
CA LYS A 76 40.35 25.44 -71.76
C LYS A 76 40.07 24.25 -72.68
N SER A 77 40.75 23.12 -72.53
CA SER A 77 40.54 21.96 -73.40
C SER A 77 39.10 21.40 -73.37
N VAL A 78 38.36 21.62 -72.28
CA VAL A 78 36.92 21.28 -72.16
C VAL A 78 35.99 22.50 -72.21
N ASN A 79 36.54 23.71 -72.36
CA ASN A 79 35.79 24.97 -72.48
C ASN A 79 36.35 25.80 -73.66
N PRO A 80 36.09 25.40 -74.92
CA PRO A 80 36.70 26.02 -76.10
C PRO A 80 36.33 27.50 -76.32
N GLY A 81 35.27 27.99 -75.67
CA GLY A 81 34.86 29.40 -75.69
C GLY A 81 35.77 30.37 -74.91
N LEU A 82 36.76 29.88 -74.16
CA LEU A 82 37.70 30.73 -73.42
C LEU A 82 38.76 31.35 -74.37
N PRO A 83 39.10 32.65 -74.25
CA PRO A 83 40.04 33.32 -75.16
C PRO A 83 41.48 32.77 -75.06
N ASN A 84 42.32 33.09 -76.05
CA ASN A 84 43.68 32.56 -76.17
C ASN A 84 44.71 33.49 -75.54
N ASN A 85 45.57 32.95 -74.66
CA ASN A 85 46.71 33.68 -74.10
C ASN A 85 48.01 33.17 -74.76
N ARG A 86 48.59 33.94 -75.69
CA ARG A 86 49.81 33.54 -76.42
C ARG A 86 51.05 34.20 -75.81
N PHE A 87 51.83 33.44 -75.06
CA PHE A 87 53.20 33.78 -74.73
C PHE A 87 54.13 32.69 -75.27
N SER A 88 54.88 33.01 -76.34
CA SER A 88 55.90 32.12 -76.90
C SER A 88 57.19 32.90 -77.12
N THR A 89 58.25 32.50 -76.42
CA THR A 89 59.61 32.96 -76.66
C THR A 89 60.16 32.31 -77.93
N ARG A 90 60.78 33.12 -78.80
CA ARG A 90 61.48 32.66 -80.02
C ARG A 90 62.98 32.91 -79.86
N SER A 91 63.78 31.96 -80.35
CA SER A 91 65.22 32.15 -80.58
C SER A 91 65.55 31.95 -82.06
N PRO A 92 66.54 32.65 -82.64
CA PRO A 92 66.82 32.60 -84.08
C PRO A 92 67.83 31.51 -84.46
N LEU A 93 67.77 31.06 -85.71
CA LEU A 93 68.74 30.13 -86.32
C LEU A 93 69.72 30.88 -87.24
N THR A 94 70.96 30.41 -87.33
CA THR A 94 71.98 30.85 -88.29
C THR A 94 72.39 29.70 -89.22
N PRO A 95 72.87 29.97 -90.46
CA PRO A 95 73.13 28.94 -91.46
C PRO A 95 74.56 28.35 -91.39
N ILE A 96 74.72 27.06 -91.71
CA ILE A 96 75.99 26.30 -91.67
C ILE A 96 76.36 25.75 -93.06
N ASN A 97 77.66 25.71 -93.34
CA ASN A 97 78.27 25.39 -94.63
C ASN A 97 78.40 23.86 -94.89
N ASN A 98 78.34 23.46 -96.17
CA ASN A 98 78.01 22.11 -96.62
C ASN A 98 79.17 21.08 -96.60
N ARG A 99 80.38 21.47 -96.15
CA ARG A 99 81.54 20.53 -96.06
C ARG A 99 81.67 19.85 -94.70
N SER A 100 81.09 20.43 -93.64
CA SER A 100 80.93 19.73 -92.36
C SER A 100 79.91 18.60 -92.44
N TYR A 101 78.99 18.61 -93.41
CA TYR A 101 77.84 17.71 -93.45
C TYR A 101 78.18 16.21 -93.50
N GLN A 102 79.28 15.79 -94.13
CA GLN A 102 79.63 14.35 -94.20
C GLN A 102 80.25 13.84 -92.89
N ASN A 103 81.25 14.55 -92.36
CA ASN A 103 81.84 14.20 -91.06
C ASN A 103 80.83 14.39 -89.92
N ALA A 104 80.02 15.45 -89.96
CA ALA A 104 78.92 15.65 -89.03
C ALA A 104 77.85 14.58 -89.19
N ARG A 105 77.55 14.06 -90.38
CA ARG A 105 76.57 12.97 -90.54
C ARG A 105 77.07 11.65 -89.94
N VAL A 106 78.35 11.30 -90.08
CA VAL A 106 78.92 10.11 -89.41
C VAL A 106 79.01 10.32 -87.90
N SER A 107 79.43 11.51 -87.44
CA SER A 107 79.43 11.88 -86.02
C SER A 107 78.01 11.88 -85.43
N MET A 108 77.03 12.39 -86.16
CA MET A 108 75.61 12.37 -85.78
C MET A 108 75.04 10.96 -85.78
N ILE A 109 75.46 10.06 -86.68
CA ILE A 109 75.03 8.66 -86.63
C ILE A 109 75.59 7.98 -85.38
N ASN A 110 76.89 8.10 -85.10
CA ASN A 110 77.48 7.52 -83.88
C ASN A 110 76.93 8.18 -82.61
N GLU A 111 76.75 9.50 -82.59
CA GLU A 111 76.08 10.20 -81.48
C GLU A 111 74.62 9.77 -81.34
N ASN A 112 73.87 9.54 -82.42
CA ASN A 112 72.48 9.12 -82.35
C ASN A 112 72.35 7.65 -81.90
N VAL A 113 73.29 6.77 -82.28
CA VAL A 113 73.38 5.41 -81.76
C VAL A 113 73.71 5.45 -80.26
N ALA A 114 74.76 6.16 -79.86
CA ALA A 114 75.13 6.31 -78.44
C ALA A 114 74.02 6.98 -77.61
N LYS A 115 73.32 8.00 -78.15
CA LYS A 115 72.13 8.59 -77.52
C LYS A 115 70.96 7.62 -77.48
N SER A 116 70.78 6.72 -78.46
CA SER A 116 69.72 5.71 -78.43
C SER A 116 70.00 4.62 -77.39
N GLU A 117 71.26 4.22 -77.22
CA GLU A 117 71.69 3.27 -76.19
C GLU A 117 71.57 3.89 -74.78
N ASP A 118 72.03 5.13 -74.59
CA ASP A 118 71.85 5.91 -73.36
C ASP A 118 70.36 6.16 -73.02
N MET A 119 69.51 6.42 -74.03
CA MET A 119 68.06 6.49 -73.83
C MET A 119 67.43 5.13 -73.49
N SER A 120 67.90 4.03 -74.11
CA SER A 120 67.43 2.68 -73.78
C SER A 120 67.75 2.31 -72.33
N LEU A 121 68.98 2.60 -71.88
CA LEU A 121 69.40 2.38 -70.48
C LEU A 121 68.61 3.24 -69.49
N LYS A 122 68.24 4.48 -69.86
CA LYS A 122 67.36 5.34 -69.05
C LYS A 122 65.95 4.75 -68.92
N TYR A 123 65.36 4.27 -70.02
CA TYR A 123 64.05 3.62 -69.96
C TYR A 123 64.10 2.30 -69.18
N GLU A 124 65.18 1.51 -69.29
CA GLU A 124 65.36 0.29 -68.52
C GLU A 124 65.48 0.58 -67.01
N ALA A 125 66.21 1.64 -66.62
CA ALA A 125 66.27 2.11 -65.24
C ALA A 125 64.92 2.63 -64.73
N GLU A 126 64.18 3.40 -65.52
CA GLU A 126 62.83 3.88 -65.19
C GLU A 126 61.83 2.72 -65.02
N ILE A 127 61.88 1.71 -65.90
CA ILE A 127 61.08 0.49 -65.78
C ILE A 127 61.43 -0.27 -64.49
N ALA A 128 62.70 -0.41 -64.14
CA ALA A 128 63.13 -1.06 -62.91
C ALA A 128 62.65 -0.30 -61.66
N GLU A 129 62.70 1.03 -61.66
CA GLU A 129 62.16 1.87 -60.59
C GLU A 129 60.63 1.76 -60.48
N LEU A 130 59.91 1.80 -61.60
CA LEU A 130 58.46 1.61 -61.64
C LEU A 130 58.05 0.22 -61.15
N GLN A 131 58.76 -0.85 -61.51
CA GLN A 131 58.54 -2.20 -60.99
C GLN A 131 58.79 -2.28 -59.48
N ARG A 132 59.82 -1.60 -58.97
CA ARG A 132 60.07 -1.49 -57.52
C ARG A 132 58.96 -0.73 -56.80
N SER A 133 58.47 0.37 -57.40
CA SER A 133 57.34 1.15 -56.90
C SER A 133 56.03 0.35 -56.90
N LEU A 134 55.80 -0.50 -57.89
CA LEU A 134 54.66 -1.41 -57.95
C LEU A 134 54.72 -2.45 -56.82
N ARG A 135 55.85 -3.17 -56.65
CA ARG A 135 56.01 -4.14 -55.56
C ARG A 135 55.81 -3.54 -54.17
N GLU A 136 56.31 -2.33 -53.94
CA GLU A 136 56.11 -1.62 -52.67
C GLU A 136 54.63 -1.23 -52.45
N LYS A 137 53.92 -0.82 -53.51
CA LYS A 137 52.48 -0.56 -53.45
C LYS A 137 51.66 -1.83 -53.26
N GLU A 138 52.03 -2.94 -53.90
CA GLU A 138 51.40 -4.25 -53.74
C GLU A 138 51.56 -4.73 -52.29
N LYS A 139 52.78 -4.70 -51.74
CA LYS A 139 53.04 -5.02 -50.33
C LYS A 139 52.25 -4.11 -49.37
N ARG A 140 52.11 -2.83 -49.70
CA ARG A 140 51.30 -1.90 -48.90
C ARG A 140 49.80 -2.19 -48.98
N LEU A 141 49.29 -2.61 -50.14
CA LEU A 141 47.91 -3.04 -50.32
C LEU A 141 47.62 -4.33 -49.56
N ASP A 142 48.55 -5.29 -49.59
CA ASP A 142 48.50 -6.53 -48.83
C ASP A 142 48.47 -6.25 -47.31
N ASN A 143 49.35 -5.39 -46.82
CA ASN A 143 49.36 -4.98 -45.41
C ASN A 143 48.05 -4.28 -44.98
N PHE A 144 47.42 -3.50 -45.86
CA PHE A 144 46.08 -2.94 -45.61
C PHE A 144 44.96 -3.99 -45.74
N ALA A 145 45.14 -5.06 -46.52
CA ALA A 145 44.20 -6.17 -46.59
C ALA A 145 44.22 -6.97 -45.28
N SER A 146 45.39 -7.38 -44.80
CA SER A 146 45.55 -8.07 -43.51
C SER A 146 44.98 -7.26 -42.34
N GLN A 147 45.29 -5.95 -42.27
CA GLN A 147 44.71 -5.08 -41.25
C GLN A 147 43.18 -5.05 -41.31
N ARG A 148 42.57 -4.96 -42.49
CA ARG A 148 41.10 -4.99 -42.60
C ARG A 148 40.50 -6.32 -42.14
N GLU A 149 41.19 -7.43 -42.38
CA GLU A 149 40.75 -8.75 -41.94
C GLU A 149 40.88 -8.90 -40.42
N GLU A 150 41.97 -8.41 -39.82
CA GLU A 150 42.14 -8.32 -38.35
C GLU A 150 41.03 -7.47 -37.71
N TRP A 151 40.76 -6.28 -38.26
CA TRP A 151 39.66 -5.42 -37.80
C TRP A 151 38.29 -6.07 -37.98
N ARG A 152 38.10 -6.86 -39.05
CA ARG A 152 36.86 -7.60 -39.29
C ARG A 152 36.69 -8.71 -38.24
N ALA A 153 37.71 -9.53 -38.02
CA ALA A 153 37.68 -10.62 -37.04
C ALA A 153 37.40 -10.10 -35.62
N ALA A 154 38.05 -9.00 -35.21
CA ALA A 154 37.80 -8.36 -33.92
C ALA A 154 36.37 -7.79 -33.79
N MET A 155 35.78 -7.32 -34.89
CA MET A 155 34.38 -6.88 -34.91
C MET A 155 33.41 -8.06 -34.85
N ASP A 156 33.68 -9.14 -35.59
CA ASP A 156 32.86 -10.36 -35.58
C ASP A 156 32.89 -11.02 -34.17
N GLU A 157 34.04 -10.99 -33.47
CA GLU A 157 34.16 -11.40 -32.06
C GLU A 157 33.36 -10.50 -31.11
N LEU A 158 33.46 -9.17 -31.24
CA LEU A 158 32.68 -8.23 -30.42
C LEU A 158 31.17 -8.41 -30.62
N VAL A 159 30.72 -8.67 -31.86
CA VAL A 159 29.31 -8.95 -32.16
C VAL A 159 28.87 -10.28 -31.53
N ALA A 160 29.70 -11.32 -31.56
CA ALA A 160 29.39 -12.60 -30.91
C ALA A 160 29.22 -12.45 -29.39
N VAL A 161 30.14 -11.75 -28.72
CA VAL A 161 30.04 -11.47 -27.27
C VAL A 161 28.81 -10.63 -26.92
N GLN A 162 28.44 -9.65 -27.76
CA GLN A 162 27.21 -8.87 -27.58
C GLN A 162 25.95 -9.74 -27.76
N GLN A 163 25.93 -10.64 -28.74
CA GLN A 163 24.81 -11.56 -28.97
C GLN A 163 24.66 -12.58 -27.83
N GLU A 164 25.75 -13.15 -27.33
CA GLU A 164 25.73 -14.05 -26.15
C GLU A 164 25.23 -13.32 -24.90
N GLY A 165 25.67 -12.08 -24.69
CA GLY A 165 25.16 -11.22 -23.62
C GLY A 165 23.66 -10.95 -23.74
N ILE A 166 23.18 -10.59 -24.92
CA ILE A 166 21.75 -10.40 -25.20
C ILE A 166 20.96 -11.68 -24.91
N GLN A 167 21.39 -12.84 -25.44
CA GLN A 167 20.73 -14.12 -25.21
C GLN A 167 20.65 -14.44 -23.71
N THR A 168 21.73 -14.24 -22.96
CA THR A 168 21.77 -14.45 -21.50
C THR A 168 20.73 -13.58 -20.77
N PHE A 169 20.54 -12.32 -21.21
CA PHE A 169 19.52 -11.45 -20.64
C PHE A 169 18.10 -11.86 -21.07
N GLU A 170 17.89 -12.26 -22.33
CA GLU A 170 16.60 -12.77 -22.83
C GLU A 170 16.16 -14.04 -22.09
N ASP A 171 17.06 -15.00 -21.92
CA ASP A 171 16.82 -16.22 -21.16
C ASP A 171 16.45 -15.89 -19.69
N ARG A 172 17.19 -14.98 -19.06
CA ARG A 172 16.91 -14.56 -17.68
C ARG A 172 15.60 -13.78 -17.53
N ILE A 173 15.18 -13.03 -18.56
CA ILE A 173 13.86 -12.39 -18.60
C ILE A 173 12.77 -13.46 -18.67
N GLN A 174 12.91 -14.47 -19.53
CA GLN A 174 11.93 -15.57 -19.65
C GLN A 174 11.80 -16.38 -18.35
N GLU A 175 12.91 -16.66 -17.65
CA GLU A 175 12.89 -17.28 -16.31
C GLU A 175 12.07 -16.44 -15.32
N LEU A 176 12.34 -15.13 -15.25
CA LEU A 176 11.63 -14.22 -14.34
C LEU A 176 10.15 -14.04 -14.71
N GLU A 177 9.79 -14.09 -15.98
CA GLU A 177 8.39 -14.08 -16.43
C GLU A 177 7.65 -15.36 -16.00
N GLN A 178 8.29 -16.53 -16.11
CA GLN A 178 7.74 -17.79 -15.62
C GLN A 178 7.59 -17.82 -14.09
N GLU A 179 8.62 -17.35 -13.34
CA GLU A 179 8.55 -17.21 -11.89
C GLU A 179 7.39 -16.29 -11.47
N ASN A 180 7.24 -15.13 -12.12
CA ASN A 180 6.14 -14.20 -11.86
C ASN A 180 4.77 -14.82 -12.16
N MET A 181 4.63 -15.58 -13.25
CA MET A 181 3.37 -16.26 -13.59
C MET A 181 2.97 -17.29 -12.52
N LEU A 182 3.92 -18.11 -12.06
CA LEU A 182 3.69 -19.08 -10.98
C LEU A 182 3.34 -18.40 -9.65
N GLN A 183 4.02 -17.29 -9.31
CA GLN A 183 3.70 -16.51 -8.11
C GLN A 183 2.30 -15.88 -8.21
N GLN A 184 1.89 -15.37 -9.37
CA GLN A 184 0.54 -14.83 -9.59
C GLN A 184 -0.53 -15.92 -9.44
N GLU A 185 -0.31 -17.13 -9.96
CA GLU A 185 -1.22 -18.26 -9.79
C GLU A 185 -1.33 -18.68 -8.31
N GLN A 186 -0.20 -18.74 -7.58
CA GLN A 186 -0.18 -19.03 -6.15
C GLN A 186 -0.91 -17.95 -5.32
N ILE A 187 -0.72 -16.67 -5.65
CA ILE A 187 -1.43 -15.54 -5.01
C ILE A 187 -2.94 -15.67 -5.29
N LYS A 188 -3.33 -15.95 -6.54
CA LYS A 188 -4.74 -16.14 -6.92
C LYS A 188 -5.39 -17.27 -6.12
N LYS A 189 -4.76 -18.44 -6.06
CA LYS A 189 -5.25 -19.60 -5.28
C LYS A 189 -5.35 -19.28 -3.78
N SER A 190 -4.38 -18.53 -3.25
CA SER A 190 -4.40 -18.09 -1.84
C SER A 190 -5.54 -17.10 -1.59
N HIS A 191 -5.81 -16.19 -2.53
CA HIS A 191 -6.92 -15.24 -2.46
C HIS A 191 -8.30 -15.93 -2.55
N GLU A 192 -8.46 -16.89 -3.46
CA GLU A 192 -9.67 -17.72 -3.56
C GLU A 192 -9.93 -18.48 -2.24
N SER A 193 -8.88 -19.04 -1.61
CA SER A 193 -8.98 -19.69 -0.31
C SER A 193 -9.30 -18.71 0.83
N LEU A 194 -8.82 -17.46 0.76
CA LEU A 194 -9.13 -16.42 1.75
C LEU A 194 -10.60 -16.00 1.64
N GLN A 195 -11.09 -15.72 0.42
CA GLN A 195 -12.49 -15.40 0.18
C GLN A 195 -13.43 -16.50 0.68
N ALA A 196 -13.08 -17.78 0.47
CA ALA A 196 -13.86 -18.91 0.97
C ALA A 196 -13.88 -18.98 2.51
N ALA A 197 -12.78 -18.60 3.17
CA ALA A 197 -12.71 -18.49 4.63
C ALA A 197 -13.55 -17.32 5.15
N ASP A 198 -13.46 -16.14 4.53
CA ASP A 198 -14.23 -14.94 4.88
C ASP A 198 -15.75 -15.18 4.74
N HIS A 199 -16.18 -15.84 3.66
CA HIS A 199 -17.57 -16.26 3.50
C HIS A 199 -18.01 -17.19 4.64
N LYS A 200 -17.18 -18.17 5.00
CA LYS A 200 -17.50 -19.10 6.10
C LYS A 200 -17.52 -18.42 7.48
N ILE A 201 -16.65 -17.43 7.71
CA ILE A 201 -16.68 -16.60 8.93
C ILE A 201 -18.01 -15.85 8.98
N LYS A 202 -18.40 -15.18 7.90
CA LYS A 202 -19.67 -14.45 7.82
C LYS A 202 -20.90 -15.35 8.03
N ASP A 203 -20.91 -16.55 7.47
CA ASP A 203 -21.98 -17.53 7.70
C ASP A 203 -22.02 -17.96 9.18
N LEU A 204 -20.87 -18.15 9.82
CA LEU A 204 -20.79 -18.47 11.26
C LEU A 204 -21.24 -17.30 12.14
N GLU A 205 -20.88 -16.06 11.78
CA GLU A 205 -21.34 -14.84 12.47
C GLU A 205 -22.87 -14.72 12.40
N GLN A 206 -23.47 -14.91 11.22
CA GLN A 206 -24.93 -14.91 11.07
C GLN A 206 -25.62 -16.04 11.86
N ASN A 207 -25.03 -17.23 11.89
CA ASN A 207 -25.54 -18.33 12.71
C ASN A 207 -25.47 -17.99 14.21
N ILE A 208 -24.36 -17.41 14.69
CA ILE A 208 -24.20 -16.98 16.08
C ILE A 208 -25.20 -15.87 16.42
N GLU A 209 -25.39 -14.88 15.56
CA GLU A 209 -26.38 -13.81 15.73
C GLU A 209 -27.80 -14.38 15.80
N GLY A 210 -28.14 -15.35 14.94
CA GLY A 210 -29.41 -16.10 15.00
C GLY A 210 -29.59 -16.83 16.33
N PHE A 211 -28.60 -17.64 16.76
CA PHE A 211 -28.65 -18.34 18.05
C PHE A 211 -28.76 -17.39 19.25
N LEU A 212 -28.09 -16.23 19.20
CA LEU A 212 -28.19 -15.20 20.23
C LEU A 212 -29.58 -14.55 20.22
N SER A 213 -30.14 -14.24 19.04
CA SER A 213 -31.49 -13.69 18.92
C SER A 213 -32.55 -14.65 19.45
N ASP A 214 -32.54 -15.91 19.01
CA ASP A 214 -33.46 -16.95 19.48
C ASP A 214 -33.36 -17.13 21.00
N LYS A 215 -32.13 -17.14 21.54
CA LYS A 215 -31.93 -17.28 22.98
C LYS A 215 -32.40 -16.05 23.75
N VAL A 216 -32.15 -14.83 23.27
CA VAL A 216 -32.64 -13.58 23.88
C VAL A 216 -34.17 -13.49 23.85
N ASN A 217 -34.79 -13.86 22.72
CA ASN A 217 -36.25 -13.95 22.59
C ASN A 217 -36.87 -15.02 23.51
N GLY A 218 -36.11 -16.06 23.84
CA GLY A 218 -36.50 -17.13 24.76
C GLY A 218 -36.28 -16.84 26.26
N VAL A 219 -35.65 -15.72 26.65
CA VAL A 219 -35.57 -15.32 28.07
C VAL A 219 -36.69 -14.32 28.38
N GLU A 220 -37.58 -14.69 29.31
CA GLU A 220 -38.67 -13.84 29.83
C GLU A 220 -38.17 -12.72 30.76
N ILE A 221 -37.10 -12.02 30.36
CA ILE A 221 -36.51 -10.88 31.11
C ILE A 221 -37.59 -9.85 31.43
N GLY A 222 -38.50 -9.59 30.49
CA GLY A 222 -39.59 -8.63 30.66
C GLY A 222 -40.57 -8.98 31.78
N ASP A 223 -40.84 -10.26 32.04
CA ASP A 223 -41.79 -10.68 33.08
C ASP A 223 -41.11 -10.84 34.44
N HIS A 224 -39.87 -11.33 34.47
CA HIS A 224 -39.05 -11.26 35.67
C HIS A 224 -38.78 -9.81 36.11
N GLN A 225 -38.55 -8.88 35.18
CA GLN A 225 -38.36 -7.45 35.51
C GLN A 225 -39.64 -6.83 36.10
N LYS A 226 -40.82 -7.12 35.53
CA LYS A 226 -42.12 -6.68 36.08
C LYS A 226 -42.35 -7.19 37.50
N GLU A 227 -42.07 -8.47 37.75
CA GLU A 227 -42.24 -9.05 39.09
C GLU A 227 -41.21 -8.49 40.08
N LEU A 228 -39.99 -8.20 39.64
CA LEU A 228 -38.95 -7.56 40.45
C LEU A 228 -39.36 -6.11 40.82
N ASP A 229 -39.92 -5.35 39.88
CA ASP A 229 -40.40 -3.99 40.15
C ASP A 229 -41.71 -3.98 40.98
N ARG A 230 -42.57 -5.01 40.83
CA ARG A 230 -43.71 -5.25 41.72
C ARG A 230 -43.27 -5.56 43.15
N LEU A 231 -42.31 -6.46 43.34
CA LEU A 231 -41.76 -6.82 44.66
C LEU A 231 -41.05 -5.63 45.32
N LYS A 232 -40.32 -4.80 44.55
CA LYS A 232 -39.78 -3.52 45.05
C LYS A 232 -40.89 -2.58 45.52
N HIS A 233 -41.98 -2.45 44.76
CA HIS A 233 -43.11 -1.61 45.16
C HIS A 233 -43.80 -2.14 46.42
N GLU A 234 -44.03 -3.46 46.51
CA GLU A 234 -44.58 -4.08 47.72
C GLU A 234 -43.68 -3.84 48.94
N LEU A 235 -42.35 -3.98 48.79
CA LEU A 235 -41.39 -3.69 49.85
C LEU A 235 -41.46 -2.22 50.30
N ALA A 236 -41.59 -1.28 49.35
CA ALA A 236 -41.65 0.15 49.63
C ALA A 236 -42.96 0.62 50.28
N VAL A 237 -44.06 -0.14 50.13
CA VAL A 237 -45.38 0.16 50.71
C VAL A 237 -45.60 -0.52 52.07
N ARG A 238 -44.66 -1.37 52.54
CA ARG A 238 -44.76 -1.96 53.88
C ARG A 238 -44.67 -0.87 54.96
N PRO A 239 -45.51 -0.96 56.03
CA PRO A 239 -45.43 -0.05 57.16
C PRO A 239 -44.02 -0.01 57.73
N GLN A 240 -43.50 1.18 57.98
CA GLN A 240 -42.20 1.34 58.63
C GLN A 240 -42.34 1.09 60.12
N LEU A 241 -41.24 0.74 60.79
CA LEU A 241 -41.24 0.45 62.24
C LEU A 241 -41.87 1.59 63.05
N LYS A 242 -41.63 2.84 62.64
CA LYS A 242 -42.21 4.05 63.23
C LYS A 242 -43.74 4.13 63.11
N ASP A 243 -44.32 3.71 61.98
CA ASP A 243 -45.77 3.70 61.79
C ASP A 243 -46.45 2.69 62.73
N LEU A 244 -45.75 1.58 62.99
CA LEU A 244 -46.18 0.55 63.96
C LEU A 244 -46.02 1.03 65.41
N GLU A 245 -44.93 1.75 65.73
CA GLU A 245 -44.73 2.38 67.04
C GLU A 245 -45.80 3.46 67.34
N GLU A 246 -46.16 4.29 66.35
CA GLU A 246 -47.24 5.29 66.47
C GLU A 246 -48.62 4.63 66.66
N LEU A 247 -48.91 3.54 65.93
CA LEU A 247 -50.13 2.76 66.10
C LEU A 247 -50.19 2.05 67.45
N GLN A 248 -49.07 1.50 67.94
CA GLN A 248 -49.00 0.87 69.26
C GLN A 248 -49.21 1.90 70.37
N THR A 249 -48.56 3.07 70.28
CA THR A 249 -48.78 4.18 71.23
C THR A 249 -50.24 4.61 71.24
N SER A 250 -50.88 4.70 70.07
CA SER A 250 -52.31 5.03 69.95
C SER A 250 -53.22 3.96 70.55
N LEU A 251 -52.81 2.68 70.52
CA LEU A 251 -53.55 1.57 71.14
C LEU A 251 -53.43 1.61 72.67
N ASP A 252 -52.22 1.85 73.20
CA ASP A 252 -51.93 1.97 74.63
C ASP A 252 -52.69 3.18 75.25
N GLU A 253 -52.76 4.30 74.52
CA GLU A 253 -53.62 5.45 74.87
C GLU A 253 -55.10 5.07 74.92
N LEU A 254 -55.59 4.32 73.92
CA LEU A 254 -56.97 3.87 73.86
C LEU A 254 -57.32 2.93 75.02
N GLU A 255 -56.44 1.97 75.33
CA GLU A 255 -56.59 1.04 76.45
C GLU A 255 -56.61 1.79 77.79
N THR A 256 -55.75 2.79 77.96
CA THR A 256 -55.74 3.66 79.14
C THR A 256 -57.07 4.40 79.31
N ILE A 257 -57.63 4.96 78.23
CA ILE A 257 -58.94 5.63 78.24
C ILE A 257 -60.07 4.64 78.56
N TYR A 258 -60.03 3.43 78.00
CA TYR A 258 -61.02 2.39 78.29
C TYR A 258 -60.96 1.94 79.75
N GLN A 259 -59.76 1.75 80.33
CA GLN A 259 -59.60 1.39 81.73
C GLN A 259 -60.12 2.51 82.66
N GLN A 260 -59.78 3.77 82.39
CA GLN A 260 -60.31 4.91 83.14
C GLN A 260 -61.85 4.97 83.08
N LYS A 261 -62.45 4.68 81.91
CA LYS A 261 -63.90 4.59 81.75
C LYS A 261 -64.51 3.39 82.49
N LEU A 262 -63.78 2.29 82.65
CA LEU A 262 -64.18 1.16 83.47
C LEU A 262 -64.22 1.56 84.96
N ASP A 263 -63.14 2.17 85.45
CA ASP A 263 -62.99 2.61 86.84
C ASP A 263 -64.06 3.65 87.23
N GLU A 264 -64.37 4.60 86.34
CA GLU A 264 -65.49 5.53 86.49
C GLU A 264 -66.84 4.81 86.66
N LYS A 265 -67.08 3.75 85.86
CA LYS A 265 -68.32 2.97 85.93
C LYS A 265 -68.38 2.11 87.19
N GLU A 266 -67.27 1.52 87.62
CA GLU A 266 -67.19 0.76 88.87
C GLU A 266 -67.43 1.66 90.09
N ALA A 267 -66.89 2.88 90.10
CA ALA A 267 -67.17 3.87 91.14
C ALA A 267 -68.68 4.22 91.21
N VAL A 268 -69.31 4.51 90.06
CA VAL A 268 -70.77 4.78 90.01
C VAL A 268 -71.59 3.56 90.44
N ILE A 269 -71.19 2.34 90.07
CA ILE A 269 -71.85 1.11 90.52
C ILE A 269 -71.75 0.97 92.04
N LYS A 270 -70.57 1.23 92.62
CA LYS A 270 -70.33 1.18 94.06
C LYS A 270 -71.19 2.17 94.82
N ASP A 271 -71.30 3.41 94.35
CA ASP A 271 -72.16 4.43 94.95
C ASP A 271 -73.65 4.03 94.87
N LEU A 272 -74.11 3.52 93.73
CA LEU A 272 -75.47 3.01 93.56
C LEU A 272 -75.77 1.77 94.41
N GLN A 273 -74.78 0.92 94.68
CA GLN A 273 -74.90 -0.21 95.61
C GLN A 273 -75.01 0.25 97.07
N LEU A 274 -74.25 1.28 97.44
CA LEU A 274 -74.26 1.85 98.79
C LEU A 274 -75.59 2.56 99.06
N GLU A 275 -76.10 3.33 98.08
CA GLU A 275 -77.43 3.95 98.14
C GLU A 275 -78.57 2.92 98.11
N ASN A 276 -78.46 1.86 97.30
CA ASN A 276 -79.42 0.74 97.38
C ASN A 276 -79.44 0.07 98.75
N SER A 277 -78.29 -0.04 99.42
CA SER A 277 -78.20 -0.61 100.76
C SER A 277 -78.87 0.31 101.78
N ARG A 278 -78.64 1.63 101.68
CA ARG A 278 -79.32 2.66 102.49
C ARG A 278 -80.85 2.63 102.31
N LEU A 279 -81.32 2.62 101.07
CA LEU A 279 -82.75 2.54 100.73
C LEU A 279 -83.39 1.20 101.13
N LYS A 280 -82.62 0.10 101.14
CA LYS A 280 -83.09 -1.19 101.69
C LYS A 280 -83.24 -1.14 103.21
N GLU A 281 -82.28 -0.57 103.94
CA GLU A 281 -82.43 -0.37 105.38
C GLU A 281 -83.61 0.56 105.74
N GLU A 282 -83.83 1.60 104.95
CA GLU A 282 -84.99 2.50 105.11
C GLU A 282 -86.31 1.78 104.82
N ASN A 283 -86.40 1.00 103.73
CA ASN A 283 -87.55 0.16 103.46
C ASN A 283 -87.78 -0.91 104.53
N ILE A 284 -86.74 -1.51 105.10
CA ILE A 284 -86.87 -2.47 106.21
C ILE A 284 -87.48 -1.79 107.43
N LYS A 285 -87.01 -0.59 107.81
CA LYS A 285 -87.59 0.19 108.92
C LYS A 285 -89.07 0.52 108.68
N LEU A 286 -89.41 0.99 107.48
CA LEU A 286 -90.81 1.25 107.08
C LEU A 286 -91.67 -0.02 107.03
N HIS A 287 -91.10 -1.17 106.63
CA HIS A 287 -91.78 -2.46 106.68
C HIS A 287 -91.96 -2.98 108.11
N GLU A 288 -91.04 -2.74 109.04
CA GLU A 288 -91.23 -3.05 110.46
C GLU A 288 -92.32 -2.18 111.10
N GLU A 289 -92.40 -0.89 110.74
CA GLU A 289 -93.47 0.00 111.17
C GLU A 289 -94.85 -0.40 110.62
N ASN A 290 -94.91 -0.82 109.34
CA ASN A 290 -96.15 -1.32 108.73
C ASN A 290 -96.54 -2.73 109.20
N SER A 291 -95.57 -3.61 109.47
CA SER A 291 -95.83 -4.98 109.96
C SER A 291 -96.39 -5.01 111.38
N LYS A 292 -96.17 -3.95 112.18
CA LYS A 292 -96.84 -3.76 113.48
C LYS A 292 -98.32 -3.35 113.37
N LYS A 293 -98.87 -3.15 112.17
CA LYS A 293 -100.24 -2.65 111.95
C LYS A 293 -101.23 -3.61 111.28
N VAL A 294 -100.82 -4.77 110.76
CA VAL A 294 -101.76 -5.72 110.11
C VAL A 294 -101.51 -7.18 110.50
N LEU A 295 -102.49 -7.76 111.20
CA LEU A 295 -102.57 -9.17 111.57
C LEU A 295 -103.80 -9.81 110.90
N ASN A 296 -103.60 -10.70 109.92
CA ASN A 296 -104.45 -11.85 109.50
C ASN A 296 -104.31 -12.16 108.00
N GLY A 297 -104.41 -13.46 107.66
CA GLY A 297 -104.62 -13.94 106.28
C GLY A 297 -103.67 -15.08 105.87
N LYS A 298 -104.21 -16.25 105.56
CA LYS A 298 -103.48 -17.48 105.23
C LYS A 298 -103.91 -18.02 103.85
N LEU A 299 -102.95 -18.49 103.04
CA LEU A 299 -103.06 -19.53 101.97
C LEU A 299 -103.96 -19.17 100.76
N ASN A 300 -103.67 -19.47 99.48
CA ASN A 300 -103.03 -20.65 98.89
C ASN A 300 -102.76 -20.48 97.36
N GLY A 301 -101.95 -21.36 96.75
CA GLY A 301 -101.64 -21.44 95.29
C GLY A 301 -100.35 -20.69 94.91
N GLY A 302 -99.34 -21.23 94.22
CA GLY A 302 -99.32 -22.30 93.20
C GLY A 302 -99.21 -21.64 91.81
N SER A 303 -98.20 -21.87 90.96
CA SER A 303 -97.08 -22.83 90.96
C SER A 303 -95.91 -22.28 90.10
N ASP A 304 -94.73 -22.92 90.14
CA ASP A 304 -93.68 -23.05 89.09
C ASP A 304 -93.35 -21.86 88.14
N SER A 305 -92.12 -21.49 87.79
CA SER A 305 -90.75 -21.95 88.05
C SER A 305 -89.81 -20.87 87.38
N GLN A 306 -88.48 -20.80 87.53
CA GLN A 306 -87.50 -21.70 88.15
C GLN A 306 -86.26 -20.91 88.70
N SER A 307 -85.10 -21.56 88.71
CA SER A 307 -83.75 -21.17 89.17
C SER A 307 -83.01 -20.21 88.20
N LEU A 308 -82.21 -19.21 88.61
CA LEU A 308 -80.97 -19.28 89.41
C LEU A 308 -79.89 -20.18 88.74
N THR A 309 -78.62 -19.86 88.55
CA THR A 309 -77.68 -18.72 88.69
C THR A 309 -76.32 -19.23 88.14
N PRO A 310 -75.27 -18.40 87.94
CA PRO A 310 -73.94 -18.83 87.47
C PRO A 310 -73.06 -19.20 88.71
N PRO A 311 -71.70 -19.10 88.76
CA PRO A 311 -70.66 -18.83 87.75
C PRO A 311 -69.39 -19.73 87.86
N LEU A 312 -68.32 -19.33 87.14
CA LEU A 312 -66.89 -19.34 87.52
C LEU A 312 -65.87 -20.16 86.68
N ARG A 313 -64.81 -19.41 86.35
CA ARG A 313 -63.42 -19.76 86.00
C ARG A 313 -62.87 -21.06 86.63
N LEU A 314 -61.93 -21.73 85.95
CA LEU A 314 -60.47 -21.54 86.21
C LEU A 314 -59.55 -22.16 85.14
N ASN A 315 -58.34 -21.60 85.06
CA ASN A 315 -57.12 -22.10 84.42
C ASN A 315 -56.90 -23.62 84.45
N GLN A 316 -56.11 -24.11 83.49
CA GLN A 316 -55.00 -24.99 83.85
C GLN A 316 -53.75 -24.82 82.98
N ASN A 317 -52.63 -24.94 83.69
CA ASN A 317 -51.25 -24.58 83.36
C ASN A 317 -50.54 -25.57 82.41
N VAL A 318 -49.51 -25.04 81.73
CA VAL A 318 -48.13 -25.57 81.64
C VAL A 318 -47.92 -27.06 81.32
N THR A 319 -47.23 -27.30 80.19
CA THR A 319 -45.95 -28.05 80.19
C THR A 319 -45.00 -27.45 79.15
N ASP A 320 -43.75 -27.22 79.54
CA ASP A 320 -42.64 -27.01 78.61
C ASP A 320 -42.44 -28.24 77.71
N ASP A 321 -42.01 -28.04 76.46
CA ASP A 321 -40.78 -28.71 76.00
C ASP A 321 -40.18 -28.00 74.78
N VAL A 322 -38.84 -28.04 74.68
CA VAL A 322 -38.06 -27.40 73.59
C VAL A 322 -37.44 -28.46 72.70
N PRO A 323 -37.85 -28.58 71.42
CA PRO A 323 -37.14 -29.39 70.45
C PRO A 323 -35.91 -28.63 69.91
N LYS A 324 -34.72 -29.10 70.29
CA LYS A 324 -33.45 -28.70 69.68
C LYS A 324 -33.37 -29.18 68.22
N GLU A 325 -32.63 -28.41 67.43
CA GLU A 325 -31.74 -28.82 66.32
C GLU A 325 -32.13 -30.05 65.48
N LEU A 326 -32.40 -29.79 64.19
CA LEU A 326 -32.53 -30.82 63.16
C LEU A 326 -31.25 -31.67 63.05
N PRO A 327 -31.35 -33.01 62.89
CA PRO A 327 -30.19 -33.87 62.80
C PRO A 327 -29.45 -33.69 61.46
N ILE A 328 -28.17 -33.31 61.52
CA ILE A 328 -27.29 -33.27 60.33
C ILE A 328 -27.03 -34.71 59.86
N TYR A 329 -27.55 -35.05 58.69
CA TYR A 329 -27.28 -36.31 58.00
C TYR A 329 -25.79 -36.39 57.61
N LYS A 330 -25.07 -37.38 58.13
CA LYS A 330 -23.75 -37.78 57.62
C LYS A 330 -23.91 -38.95 56.66
N ALA A 331 -23.53 -38.75 55.40
CA ALA A 331 -23.46 -39.82 54.42
C ALA A 331 -22.42 -40.88 54.82
N LEU A 332 -22.70 -42.16 54.56
CA LEU A 332 -21.81 -43.27 54.93
C LEU A 332 -20.59 -43.44 54.02
N ASN A 333 -20.56 -42.77 52.86
CA ASN A 333 -19.45 -42.78 51.91
C ASN A 333 -19.08 -41.33 51.55
N PRO A 334 -17.79 -41.01 51.37
CA PRO A 334 -17.38 -39.71 50.85
C PRO A 334 -17.72 -39.62 49.35
N SER A 335 -18.83 -38.96 49.03
CA SER A 335 -19.11 -38.50 47.66
C SER A 335 -18.38 -37.18 47.43
N ASP A 336 -17.54 -37.12 46.39
CA ASP A 336 -16.91 -35.88 45.95
C ASP A 336 -18.01 -34.88 45.50
N PRO A 337 -18.08 -33.65 46.07
CA PRO A 337 -19.01 -32.62 45.62
C PRO A 337 -18.85 -32.20 44.15
N SER A 338 -17.73 -32.59 43.53
CA SER A 338 -17.32 -32.26 42.16
C SER A 338 -17.87 -33.24 41.11
N ASP A 339 -18.38 -34.41 41.52
CA ASP A 339 -18.72 -35.49 40.57
C ASP A 339 -19.99 -35.17 39.76
N GLY A 340 -19.87 -35.14 38.43
CA GLY A 340 -20.98 -34.94 37.50
C GLY A 340 -21.31 -33.51 37.05
N LYS A 341 -20.43 -32.52 37.24
CA LYS A 341 -20.58 -31.17 36.68
C LYS A 341 -19.41 -30.80 35.75
N ASN A 342 -19.72 -30.12 34.65
CA ASN A 342 -18.73 -29.73 33.62
C ASN A 342 -18.15 -28.31 33.85
N ASP A 343 -18.24 -27.78 35.07
CA ASP A 343 -17.68 -26.47 35.42
C ASP A 343 -16.23 -26.64 35.91
N TRP A 344 -15.30 -25.80 35.43
CA TRP A 344 -13.89 -25.83 35.85
C TRP A 344 -13.53 -24.65 36.77
N CYS A 345 -12.79 -24.93 37.84
CA CYS A 345 -12.41 -23.95 38.85
C CYS A 345 -10.97 -23.45 38.67
N GLY A 346 -10.80 -22.18 38.33
CA GLY A 346 -9.49 -21.56 38.15
C GLY A 346 -8.74 -21.21 39.45
N LEU A 347 -9.31 -21.48 40.64
CA LEU A 347 -8.64 -21.27 41.93
C LEU A 347 -7.94 -22.51 42.46
N CYS A 348 -8.45 -23.71 42.17
CA CYS A 348 -7.84 -24.98 42.59
C CYS A 348 -7.54 -25.94 41.42
N GLU A 349 -7.75 -25.48 40.18
CA GLU A 349 -7.50 -26.19 38.91
C GLU A 349 -8.26 -27.53 38.74
N ARG A 350 -9.42 -27.68 39.40
CA ARG A 350 -10.26 -28.90 39.35
C ARG A 350 -11.58 -28.67 38.64
N ASP A 351 -12.06 -29.72 37.96
CA ASP A 351 -13.41 -29.82 37.42
C ASP A 351 -14.46 -30.02 38.52
N GLY A 352 -15.74 -29.85 38.17
CA GLY A 352 -16.91 -30.11 39.02
C GLY A 352 -17.51 -28.89 39.74
N HIS A 353 -16.87 -27.73 39.68
CA HIS A 353 -17.36 -26.50 40.32
C HIS A 353 -16.74 -25.24 39.71
N SER A 354 -17.36 -24.07 39.92
CA SER A 354 -16.85 -22.78 39.48
C SER A 354 -16.02 -22.08 40.56
N SER A 355 -15.16 -21.14 40.16
CA SER A 355 -14.31 -20.35 41.07
C SER A 355 -15.07 -19.56 42.14
N ILE A 356 -16.38 -19.35 42.01
CA ILE A 356 -17.22 -18.65 43.00
C ILE A 356 -17.68 -19.59 44.13
N ASN A 357 -17.72 -20.90 43.89
CA ASN A 357 -18.15 -21.92 44.84
C ASN A 357 -17.03 -22.96 45.04
N CYS A 358 -15.80 -22.51 45.28
CA CYS A 358 -14.65 -23.39 45.51
C CYS A 358 -14.69 -23.99 46.93
N PRO A 359 -14.94 -25.31 47.10
CA PRO A 359 -14.94 -25.91 48.44
C PRO A 359 -13.52 -26.08 49.01
N TYR A 360 -12.49 -25.80 48.21
CA TYR A 360 -11.06 -25.91 48.54
C TYR A 360 -10.36 -24.55 48.70
N GLU A 361 -11.12 -23.45 48.82
CA GLU A 361 -10.58 -22.06 48.88
C GLU A 361 -9.59 -21.84 50.04
N ASN A 362 -9.67 -22.65 51.10
CA ASN A 362 -8.81 -22.55 52.29
C ASN A 362 -7.60 -23.49 52.29
N ASP A 363 -7.40 -24.35 51.27
CA ASP A 363 -6.31 -25.36 51.24
C ASP A 363 -5.01 -24.85 50.58
N ILE A 364 -4.90 -23.54 50.28
CA ILE A 364 -3.81 -22.94 49.47
C ILE A 364 -2.88 -22.02 50.31
N PHE A 365 -2.91 -22.10 51.65
CA PHE A 365 -1.99 -21.37 52.56
C PHE A 365 -1.34 -22.27 53.61
#